data_AF-A0A7V4Y233-F1
#
_entry.id   AF-A0A7V4Y233-F1
#
_cell.length_a   1.000
_cell.length_b   1.000
_cell.length_c   1.000
_cell.angle_alpha   90.00
_cell.angle_beta   90.00
_cell.angle_gamma   90.00
#
_symmetry.space_group_name_H-M   'P 1'
#
loop_
_entity.id
_entity.type
_entity.pdbx_description
1 polymer ?
#
loop_
_entity_poly.entity_id
_entity_poly.type
_entity_poly.pdbx_seq_one_letter_code
_entity_poly.pdbx_strand_id
1 'polypeptide(L)'
;MWAKPTLSIFFCALLTRLSRERICFSDFQQIEEILREFNRSGTMNLLFSEGKHLYCYRDQEGYNGLCMTERTTPFSGLSLQDEDWEIDLGEQKDPDQRGFVIATRPLTR
;
A
#
# COMPACT_ATOMS: atom_id res chain seq x y z
N MET A 1 24.24 17.53 2.56
CA MET A 1 23.15 17.12 3.47
C MET A 1 21.87 17.16 2.65
N TRP A 2 21.46 16.04 2.05
CA TRP A 2 20.25 16.00 1.21
C TRP A 2 19.04 15.82 2.13
N ALA A 3 18.13 16.79 2.14
CA ALA A 3 16.88 16.67 2.87
C ALA A 3 16.10 15.49 2.30
N LYS A 4 15.75 14.51 3.13
CA LYS A 4 14.85 13.44 2.73
C LYS A 4 13.52 14.11 2.33
N PRO A 5 13.02 13.94 1.09
CA PRO A 5 11.75 14.52 0.70
C PRO A 5 10.66 13.99 1.63
N THR A 6 9.89 14.90 2.21
CA THR A 6 8.72 14.56 3.02
C THR A 6 7.72 13.80 2.15
N LEU A 7 7.01 12.81 2.70
CA LEU A 7 6.07 11.93 1.97
C LEU A 7 5.07 12.72 1.09
N SER A 8 4.62 13.89 1.56
CA SER A 8 3.72 14.78 0.81
C SER A 8 4.34 15.30 -0.49
N ILE A 9 5.61 15.73 -0.48
CA ILE A 9 6.32 16.24 -1.67
C ILE A 9 6.50 15.12 -2.68
N PHE A 10 6.83 13.92 -2.19
CA PHE A 10 6.93 12.73 -3.01
C PHE A 10 5.62 12.42 -3.73
N PHE A 11 4.50 12.41 -3.01
CA PHE A 11 3.19 12.11 -3.61
C PHE A 11 2.80 13.15 -4.67
N CYS A 12 3.03 14.44 -4.40
CA CYS A 12 2.83 15.49 -5.39
C CYS A 12 3.70 15.30 -6.65
N ALA A 13 4.97 14.93 -6.47
CA ALA A 13 5.87 14.65 -7.58
C ALA A 13 5.41 13.45 -8.43
N LEU A 14 4.94 12.38 -7.77
CA LEU A 14 4.34 11.22 -8.43
C LEU A 14 3.12 11.63 -9.27
N LEU A 15 2.14 12.31 -8.66
CA LEU A 15 0.92 12.73 -9.36
C LEU A 15 1.22 13.69 -10.52
N THR A 16 2.18 14.61 -10.33
CA THR A 16 2.63 15.51 -11.39
C THR A 16 3.23 14.74 -12.55
N ARG A 17 4.04 13.71 -12.27
CA ARG A 17 4.66 12.88 -13.30
C ARG A 17 3.62 12.07 -14.08
N LEU A 18 2.72 11.39 -13.37
CA LEU A 18 1.62 10.64 -13.99
C LEU A 18 0.76 11.54 -14.90
N SER A 19 0.44 12.76 -14.44
CA SER A 19 -0.31 13.74 -15.22
C SER A 19 0.45 14.21 -16.46
N ARG A 20 1.72 14.58 -16.31
CA ARG A 20 2.57 15.09 -17.40
C ARG A 20 2.80 14.05 -18.49
N GLU A 21 3.04 12.81 -18.10
CA GLU A 21 3.29 11.68 -19.01
C GLU A 21 1.99 11.01 -19.48
N ARG A 22 0.83 11.49 -19.00
CA ARG A 22 -0.52 10.97 -19.29
C ARG A 22 -0.66 9.48 -19.02
N ILE A 23 -0.07 9.03 -17.92
CA ILE A 23 -0.09 7.63 -17.49
C ILE A 23 -1.44 7.35 -16.83
N CYS A 24 -2.16 6.37 -17.37
CA CYS A 24 -3.40 5.91 -16.77
C CYS A 24 -3.09 5.11 -15.49
N PHE A 25 -3.95 5.21 -14.49
CA PHE A 25 -3.84 4.41 -13.26
C PHE A 25 -3.88 2.89 -13.54
N SER A 26 -4.50 2.45 -14.63
CA SER A 26 -4.49 1.05 -15.07
C SER A 26 -3.15 0.58 -15.66
N ASP A 27 -2.20 1.48 -15.93
CA ASP A 27 -0.87 1.13 -16.44
C ASP A 27 0.08 0.84 -15.27
N PHE A 28 -0.12 -0.34 -14.67
CA PHE A 28 0.63 -0.77 -13.50
C PHE A 28 2.14 -0.84 -13.77
N GLN A 29 2.54 -1.17 -15.00
CA GLN A 29 3.94 -1.29 -15.36
C GLN A 29 4.65 0.07 -15.36
N GLN A 30 4.07 1.08 -16.03
CA GLN A 30 4.68 2.43 -16.02
C GLN A 30 4.70 3.04 -14.62
N ILE A 31 3.65 2.80 -13.82
CA ILE A 31 3.61 3.25 -12.44
C ILE A 31 4.73 2.58 -11.62
N GLU A 32 4.94 1.28 -11.77
CA GLU A 32 6.03 0.56 -11.11
C GLU A 32 7.39 1.14 -11.50
N GLU A 33 7.62 1.38 -12.79
CA GLU A 33 8.89 1.95 -13.31
C GLU A 33 9.20 3.31 -12.66
N ILE A 34 8.22 4.21 -12.56
CA ILE A 34 8.37 5.51 -11.88
C ILE A 34 8.69 5.33 -10.39
N LEU A 35 7.99 4.42 -9.70
CA LEU A 35 8.22 4.17 -8.29
C LEU A 35 9.61 3.59 -8.04
N ARG A 36 10.08 2.69 -8.91
CA ARG A 36 11.44 2.14 -8.86
C ARG A 36 12.49 3.22 -9.07
N GLU A 37 12.28 4.16 -9.99
CA GLU A 37 13.17 5.30 -10.20
C GLU A 37 13.29 6.14 -8.92
N PHE A 38 12.17 6.47 -8.29
CA PHE A 38 12.18 7.22 -7.05
C PHE A 38 12.84 6.47 -5.89
N ASN A 39 12.67 5.15 -5.85
CA ASN A 39 13.26 4.31 -4.81
C ASN A 39 14.79 4.16 -4.93
N ARG A 40 15.42 4.57 -6.04
CA ARG A 40 16.89 4.57 -6.16
C ARG A 40 17.60 5.50 -5.16
N SER A 41 16.91 6.51 -4.66
CA SER A 41 17.50 7.55 -3.80
C SER A 41 17.24 7.35 -2.30
N GLY A 42 16.66 6.21 -1.90
CA GLY A 42 16.37 5.89 -0.51
C GLY A 42 15.23 4.90 -0.36
N THR A 43 14.91 4.53 0.87
CA THR A 43 13.96 3.45 1.17
C THR A 43 12.50 3.91 1.12
N MET A 44 11.62 3.16 0.49
CA MET A 44 10.21 3.58 0.31
C MET A 44 9.21 2.43 0.29
N ASN A 45 8.31 2.41 1.28
CA ASN A 45 7.05 1.68 1.21
C ASN A 45 5.92 2.69 0.97
N LEU A 46 5.02 2.39 0.04
CA LEU A 46 3.94 3.29 -0.33
C LEU A 46 2.63 2.52 -0.55
N LEU A 47 1.56 3.02 0.08
CA LEU A 47 0.18 2.66 -0.21
C LEU A 47 -0.53 3.89 -0.75
N PHE A 48 -1.21 3.76 -1.89
CA PHE A 48 -2.11 4.81 -2.39
C PHE A 48 -3.25 4.19 -3.18
N SER A 49 -4.33 4.94 -3.38
CA SER A 49 -5.51 4.50 -4.11
C SER A 49 -6.12 5.66 -4.88
N GLU A 50 -6.80 5.35 -5.98
CA GLU A 50 -7.69 6.28 -6.69
C GLU A 50 -9.18 6.03 -6.41
N GLY A 51 -9.51 5.01 -5.61
CA GLY A 51 -10.89 4.60 -5.30
C GLY A 51 -11.35 3.28 -5.93
N LYS A 52 -10.65 2.74 -6.95
CA LYS A 52 -10.92 1.42 -7.53
C LYS A 52 -9.81 0.41 -7.26
N HIS A 53 -8.55 0.85 -7.33
CA HIS A 53 -7.36 0.03 -7.10
C HIS A 53 -6.60 0.55 -5.87
N LEU A 54 -6.01 -0.38 -5.12
CA LEU A 54 -5.06 -0.10 -4.06
C LEU A 54 -3.66 -0.50 -4.56
N TYR A 55 -2.76 0.47 -4.66
CA TYR A 55 -1.37 0.27 -5.07
C TYR A 55 -0.53 0.01 -3.84
N CYS A 56 0.23 -1.08 -3.88
CA CYS A 56 1.10 -1.49 -2.79
C CYS A 56 2.53 -1.61 -3.31
N TYR A 57 3.38 -0.64 -3.00
CA TYR A 57 4.79 -0.65 -3.37
C TYR A 57 5.66 -0.97 -2.17
N ARG A 58 6.51 -1.99 -2.32
CA ARG A 58 7.52 -2.37 -1.35
C ARG A 58 8.89 -1.90 -1.84
N ASP A 59 9.64 -1.32 -0.92
CA ASP A 59 11.02 -0.95 -1.10
C ASP A 59 11.87 -2.10 -1.69
N GLN A 60 12.76 -1.78 -2.63
CA GLN A 60 13.63 -2.75 -3.30
C GLN A 60 14.59 -3.46 -2.34
N GLU A 61 15.05 -2.78 -1.29
CA GLU A 61 15.94 -3.35 -0.27
C GLU A 61 15.16 -3.98 0.90
N GLY A 62 13.82 -3.91 0.85
CA GLY A 62 12.95 -4.51 1.84
C GLY A 62 12.96 -3.85 3.21
N TYR A 63 13.40 -2.59 3.30
CA TYR A 63 13.73 -1.87 4.54
C TYR A 63 12.68 -1.91 5.66
N ASN A 64 11.38 -2.09 5.34
CA ASN A 64 10.31 -2.15 6.35
C ASN A 64 9.28 -3.27 6.13
N GLY A 65 9.56 -4.25 5.28
CA GLY A 65 8.61 -5.32 4.95
C GLY A 65 7.31 -4.80 4.30
N LEU A 66 6.57 -5.68 3.64
CA LEU A 66 5.18 -5.43 3.23
C LEU A 66 4.51 -6.79 3.09
N CYS A 67 3.49 -7.03 3.89
CA CYS A 67 2.76 -8.28 3.99
C CYS A 67 1.35 -8.07 3.44
N MET A 68 0.87 -9.03 2.65
CA MET A 68 -0.51 -9.09 2.18
C MET A 68 -1.15 -10.35 2.72
N THR A 69 -2.33 -10.20 3.32
CA THR A 69 -3.14 -11.32 3.78
C THR A 69 -4.52 -11.22 3.15
N GLU A 70 -4.86 -12.21 2.33
CA GLU A 70 -6.22 -12.38 1.82
C GLU A 70 -7.13 -12.95 2.91
N ARG A 71 -8.38 -12.47 2.96
CA ARG A 71 -9.42 -12.94 3.86
C ARG A 71 -10.70 -13.23 3.09
N THR A 72 -11.16 -14.47 3.19
CA THR A 72 -12.47 -14.92 2.71
C THR A 72 -13.41 -15.09 3.90
N THR A 73 -14.72 -14.94 3.68
CA THR A 73 -15.72 -15.21 4.72
C THR A 73 -15.64 -16.65 5.25
N PRO A 74 -16.06 -16.92 6.49
CA PRO A 74 -16.49 -15.97 7.52
C PRO A 74 -15.30 -15.28 8.21
N PHE A 75 -15.40 -13.96 8.39
CA PHE A 75 -14.42 -13.16 9.12
C PHE A 75 -14.58 -13.43 10.63
N SER A 76 -13.98 -14.49 11.17
CA SER A 76 -13.90 -14.63 12.63
C SER A 76 -13.09 -13.46 13.20
N GLY A 77 -13.63 -12.77 14.21
CA GLY A 77 -13.07 -11.53 14.77
C GLY A 77 -11.55 -11.59 14.95
N LEU A 78 -10.86 -10.56 14.47
CA LEU A 78 -9.40 -10.47 14.52
C LEU A 78 -9.00 -9.32 15.43
N SER A 79 -8.24 -9.64 16.47
CA SER A 79 -7.46 -8.65 17.21
C SER A 79 -6.19 -8.40 16.39
N LEU A 80 -6.04 -7.19 15.83
CA LEU A 80 -4.81 -6.80 15.15
C LEU A 80 -3.77 -6.53 16.23
N GLN A 81 -2.63 -7.19 16.14
CA GLN A 81 -1.63 -7.22 17.22
C GLN A 81 -0.81 -5.93 17.38
N ASP A 82 -1.20 -4.84 16.71
CA ASP A 82 -0.49 -3.56 16.82
C ASP A 82 -1.10 -2.73 17.97
N GLU A 83 -0.22 -2.15 18.78
CA GLU A 83 -0.29 -2.13 20.25
C GLU A 83 -1.54 -1.57 20.98
N ASP A 84 -2.60 -1.08 20.33
CA ASP A 84 -3.78 -0.54 21.03
C ASP A 84 -5.10 -0.56 20.20
N TRP A 85 -5.18 -1.29 19.07
CA TRP A 85 -6.35 -1.20 18.17
C TRP A 85 -6.97 -2.57 17.83
N GLU A 86 -8.15 -2.83 18.40
CA GLU A 86 -9.03 -3.90 17.92
C GLU A 86 -9.91 -3.38 16.78
N ILE A 87 -9.71 -3.92 15.57
CA ILE A 87 -10.58 -3.64 14.43
C ILE A 87 -11.50 -4.83 14.24
N ASP A 88 -12.77 -4.67 14.63
CA ASP A 88 -13.79 -5.67 14.31
C ASP A 88 -14.17 -5.57 12.82
N LEU A 89 -13.78 -6.58 12.05
CA LEU A 89 -14.14 -6.73 10.65
C LEU A 89 -15.44 -7.54 10.45
N GLY A 90 -16.09 -7.93 11.55
CA GLY A 90 -17.22 -8.84 11.66
C GLY A 90 -18.60 -8.23 11.39
N GLU A 91 -18.71 -6.95 11.04
CA GLU A 91 -19.98 -6.40 10.55
C GLU A 91 -20.36 -7.07 9.22
N GLN A 92 -21.26 -8.05 9.35
CA GLN A 92 -22.03 -8.77 8.33
C GLN A 92 -21.67 -8.42 6.87
N LYS A 93 -20.60 -9.05 6.38
CA LYS A 93 -20.18 -9.00 4.99
C LYS A 93 -20.82 -10.15 4.23
N ASP A 94 -21.34 -9.85 3.04
CA ASP A 94 -21.88 -10.82 2.09
C ASP A 94 -20.90 -12.01 1.94
N PRO A 95 -21.36 -13.28 1.93
CA PRO A 95 -20.50 -14.46 1.80
C PRO A 95 -19.48 -14.40 0.67
N ASP A 96 -19.79 -13.67 -0.41
CA ASP A 96 -18.90 -13.56 -1.57
C ASP A 96 -17.85 -12.43 -1.45
N GLN A 97 -17.82 -11.69 -0.34
CA GLN A 97 -16.84 -10.64 -0.12
C GLN A 97 -15.45 -11.19 0.20
N ARG A 98 -14.46 -10.70 -0.55
CA ARG A 98 -13.02 -10.92 -0.29
C ARG A 98 -12.42 -9.62 0.24
N GLY A 99 -11.67 -9.72 1.33
CA GLY A 99 -10.92 -8.62 1.92
C GLY A 99 -9.42 -8.86 1.83
N PHE A 100 -8.64 -7.78 1.78
CA PHE A 100 -7.19 -7.84 1.84
C PHE A 100 -6.69 -6.94 2.96
N VAL A 101 -5.77 -7.46 3.77
CA VAL A 101 -5.05 -6.69 4.79
C VAL A 101 -3.61 -6.50 4.32
N ILE A 102 -3.17 -5.24 4.25
CA ILE A 102 -1.80 -4.88 3.87
C ILE A 102 -1.13 -4.22 5.08
N ALA A 103 0.00 -4.74 5.51
CA ALA A 103 0.71 -4.26 6.70
C ALA A 103 2.23 -4.38 6.54
N THR A 104 2.99 -3.61 7.31
CA THR A 104 4.48 -3.68 7.31
C THR A 104 5.00 -4.95 7.98
N ARG A 105 4.19 -5.58 8.84
CA ARG A 105 4.45 -6.86 9.51
C ARG A 105 3.20 -7.73 9.46
N PRO A 106 3.32 -9.07 9.51
CA PRO A 106 2.15 -9.94 9.60
C PRO A 106 1.33 -9.61 10.84
N LEU A 107 0.05 -9.27 10.67
CA LEU A 107 -0.83 -8.90 11.78
C LEU A 107 -1.59 -10.11 12.39
N THR A 108 -1.37 -11.31 11.86
CA THR A 108 -2.05 -12.53 12.30
C THR A 108 -1.06 -13.68 12.43
N ARG A 109 -1.17 -14.44 13.54
CA ARG A 109 -0.52 -15.75 13.71
C ARG A 109 -1.30 -16.85 13.03
#